data_AF-A0A249SUS4-F1
#
_entry.id   AF-A0A249SUS4-F1
#
_cell.length_a   1.000
_cell.length_b   1.000
_cell.length_c   1.000
_cell.angle_alpha   90.00
_cell.angle_beta   90.00
_cell.angle_gamma   90.00
#
_symmetry.space_group_name_H-M   'P 1'
#
loop_
_entity.id
_entity.type
_entity.pdbx_description
1 polymer ?
#
loop_
_entity_poly.entity_id
_entity_poly.type
_entity_poly.pdbx_seq_one_letter_code
_entity_poly.pdbx_strand_id
1 'polypeptide(L)'
;MQLTAQIKLWILVAALAGMFVSARAQSGATPSITVDSAELFSGNAGVEEEDLSATEAAEAEDTVATPPPHHLWDAEMPLSTDTSSDWWLLNRPMIRSVDSSIVKEIQGDKRFNYQDKVPKQTRNWAAEILMHIIHYLLSVSDLIIILVVLGLLAILFYFLRHQGVFRRHSKKITEELPGQEEEEITVAGAYEQKIQAAVAAGQYRLAVRLLYLQALRILESKQLIAITKDKTNADYLRALYKTQWYSSFAGITLDYEYIWYGEMLLNDEQFKQVYGQFRAFKNELGYTA
;
A
#
# COMPACT_ATOMS: atom_id res chain seq x y z
N MET A 1 -6.76 -4.91 -17.41
CA MET A 1 -6.83 -3.45 -17.13
C MET A 1 -7.14 -3.13 -15.67
N GLN A 2 -8.17 -3.70 -15.04
CA GLN A 2 -8.48 -3.44 -13.60
C GLN A 2 -7.29 -3.69 -12.64
N LEU A 3 -6.52 -4.76 -12.86
CA LEU A 3 -5.40 -5.16 -11.98
C LEU A 3 -4.25 -4.13 -11.93
N THR A 4 -3.91 -3.50 -13.06
CA THR A 4 -2.81 -2.51 -13.13
C THR A 4 -3.20 -1.19 -12.48
N ALA A 5 -4.49 -0.82 -12.49
CA ALA A 5 -4.99 0.34 -11.77
C ALA A 5 -4.95 0.13 -10.24
N GLN A 6 -5.36 -1.04 -9.76
CA GLN A 6 -5.27 -1.42 -8.35
C GLN A 6 -3.81 -1.37 -7.84
N ILE A 7 -2.86 -1.94 -8.58
CA ILE A 7 -1.44 -1.92 -8.18
C ILE A 7 -0.88 -0.49 -8.13
N LYS A 8 -1.18 0.37 -9.13
CA LYS A 8 -0.78 1.79 -9.11
C LYS A 8 -1.41 2.55 -7.92
N LEU A 9 -2.65 2.23 -7.52
CA LEU A 9 -3.31 2.82 -6.35
C LEU A 9 -2.64 2.42 -5.03
N TRP A 10 -2.34 1.13 -4.83
CA TRP A 10 -1.70 0.64 -3.60
C TRP A 10 -0.27 1.16 -3.41
N ILE A 11 0.50 1.32 -4.49
CA ILE A 11 1.82 1.95 -4.43
C ILE A 11 1.72 3.43 -4.02
N LEU A 12 0.71 4.16 -4.52
CA LEU A 12 0.49 5.56 -4.17
C LEU A 12 0.04 5.72 -2.70
N VAL A 13 -0.85 4.85 -2.22
CA VAL A 13 -1.26 4.80 -0.80
C VAL A 13 -0.07 4.47 0.11
N ALA A 14 0.80 3.53 -0.26
CA ALA A 14 2.00 3.22 0.51
C ALA A 14 2.99 4.39 0.58
N ALA A 15 3.19 5.11 -0.54
CA ALA A 15 4.02 6.31 -0.57
C ALA A 15 3.46 7.46 0.29
N LEU A 16 2.13 7.64 0.30
CA LEU A 16 1.45 8.66 1.11
C LEU A 16 1.44 8.30 2.61
N ALA A 17 1.29 7.02 2.96
CA ALA A 17 1.42 6.54 4.33
C ALA A 17 2.83 6.77 4.90
N GLY A 18 3.88 6.63 4.07
CA GLY A 18 5.26 6.95 4.43
C GLY A 18 5.49 8.42 4.79
N MET A 19 4.75 9.36 4.20
CA MET A 19 4.83 10.79 4.55
C MET A 19 4.02 11.16 5.80
N PHE A 20 3.03 10.36 6.20
CA PHE A 20 2.08 10.76 7.26
C PHE A 20 2.56 10.45 8.70
N VAL A 21 3.67 9.74 8.87
CA VAL A 21 4.20 9.35 10.20
C VAL A 21 4.88 10.51 10.94
N SER A 22 5.22 11.63 10.28
CA SER A 22 5.91 12.78 10.89
C SER A 22 5.01 13.98 11.23
N ALA A 23 3.68 13.86 11.10
CA ALA A 23 2.74 14.97 11.31
C ALA A 23 1.65 14.67 12.36
N ARG A 24 2.02 14.10 13.52
CA ARG A 24 1.10 13.92 14.66
C ARG A 24 1.44 14.81 15.85
N ALA A 25 1.30 16.13 15.67
CA ALA A 25 1.30 17.10 16.76
C ALA A 25 0.59 18.42 16.41
N GLN A 26 -0.74 18.41 16.28
CA GLN A 26 -1.57 19.56 16.68
C GLN A 26 -3.08 19.23 16.78
N SER A 27 -3.65 19.64 17.92
CA SER A 27 -5.06 19.97 18.20
C SER A 27 -6.18 19.40 17.32
N GLY A 28 -7.07 18.61 17.93
CA GLY A 28 -8.40 18.35 17.36
C GLY A 28 -9.33 19.56 17.51
N ALA A 29 -10.10 19.83 16.46
CA ALA A 29 -11.28 20.67 16.48
C ALA A 29 -12.27 20.15 15.44
N THR A 30 -13.35 19.50 15.90
CA THR A 30 -14.49 19.16 15.04
C THR A 30 -15.40 20.38 14.93
N PRO A 31 -15.81 20.82 13.74
CA PRO A 31 -16.79 21.89 13.60
C PRO A 31 -18.18 21.36 13.99
N SER A 32 -18.57 21.59 15.25
CA SER A 32 -19.97 21.44 15.68
C SER A 32 -20.75 22.66 15.19
N ILE A 33 -21.68 22.46 14.26
CA ILE A 33 -22.64 23.50 13.86
C ILE A 33 -23.67 23.62 14.99
N THR A 34 -23.44 24.54 15.91
CA THR A 34 -24.45 25.01 16.87
C THR A 34 -25.22 26.15 16.22
N VAL A 35 -26.47 25.91 15.84
CA VAL A 35 -27.38 27.00 15.44
C VAL A 35 -27.78 27.73 16.70
N ASP A 36 -27.32 28.97 16.87
CA ASP A 36 -27.76 29.81 17.98
C ASP A 36 -29.24 30.18 17.76
N SER A 37 -30.08 29.79 18.71
CA SER A 37 -31.53 30.03 18.63
C SER A 37 -31.89 31.49 18.90
N ALA A 38 -30.93 32.32 19.35
CA ALA A 38 -31.12 33.74 19.60
C ALA A 38 -31.17 34.59 18.31
N GLU A 39 -30.45 34.23 17.24
CA GLU A 39 -30.39 35.05 16.02
C GLU A 39 -31.69 35.03 15.20
N LEU A 40 -32.52 33.99 15.34
CA LEU A 40 -33.82 33.89 14.66
C LEU A 40 -34.90 34.86 15.20
N PHE A 41 -34.65 35.53 16.32
CA PHE A 41 -35.61 36.45 16.96
C PHE A 41 -35.15 37.91 17.05
N SER A 42 -33.96 38.26 16.54
CA SER A 42 -33.50 39.67 16.46
C SER A 42 -34.08 40.41 15.24
N GLY A 43 -35.40 40.29 15.03
CA GLY A 43 -36.15 40.89 13.93
C GLY A 43 -36.93 42.14 14.34
N ASN A 44 -36.23 43.23 14.68
CA ASN A 44 -36.72 44.61 14.75
C ASN A 44 -38.21 44.82 15.10
N ALA A 45 -38.58 44.58 16.36
CA ALA A 45 -39.86 45.03 16.91
C ALA A 45 -39.83 46.54 17.19
N GLY A 46 -39.87 47.35 16.13
CA GLY A 46 -40.15 48.79 16.23
C GLY A 46 -41.64 49.00 16.42
N VAL A 47 -42.07 49.15 17.68
CA VAL A 47 -43.43 49.58 18.02
C VAL A 47 -43.51 51.10 17.82
N GLU A 48 -44.26 51.54 16.82
CA GLU A 48 -44.76 52.91 16.78
C GLU A 48 -46.11 52.93 17.53
N GLU A 49 -46.13 53.60 18.69
CA GLU A 49 -47.36 53.78 19.48
C GLU A 49 -48.28 54.83 18.82
N GLU A 50 -49.58 54.69 19.08
CA GLU A 50 -50.64 55.53 18.52
C GLU A 50 -50.53 57.00 18.93
N ASP A 51 -50.90 57.91 18.04
CA ASP A 51 -51.47 59.21 18.45
C ASP A 51 -52.84 59.37 17.79
N LEU A 52 -53.89 59.21 18.61
CA LEU A 52 -55.30 59.29 18.22
C LEU A 52 -55.87 60.64 18.62
N SER A 53 -56.20 61.48 17.63
CA SER A 53 -57.13 62.60 17.85
C SER A 53 -58.22 62.69 16.78
N ALA A 54 -59.44 62.75 17.29
CA ALA A 54 -60.73 63.14 16.69
C ALA A 54 -60.66 64.17 15.54
N THR A 55 -61.58 64.24 14.57
CA THR A 55 -62.88 63.56 14.31
C THR A 55 -63.38 64.02 12.94
N GLU A 56 -64.06 63.17 12.17
CA GLU A 56 -65.43 63.45 11.67
C GLU A 56 -66.06 62.22 11.00
N ALA A 57 -67.39 62.20 10.91
CA ALA A 57 -68.18 61.02 10.61
C ALA A 57 -68.64 60.94 9.15
N ALA A 58 -68.68 59.74 8.59
CA ALA A 58 -69.63 59.37 7.54
C ALA A 58 -69.85 57.85 7.49
N GLU A 59 -71.12 57.46 7.69
CA GLU A 59 -71.82 56.32 7.11
C GLU A 59 -71.37 54.88 7.43
N ALA A 60 -72.36 54.06 7.77
CA ALA A 60 -72.20 52.65 8.12
C ALA A 60 -72.58 51.75 6.93
N GLU A 61 -71.63 50.95 6.46
CA GLU A 61 -71.93 49.72 5.74
C GLU A 61 -71.32 48.54 6.50
N ASP A 62 -72.16 47.60 6.91
CA ASP A 62 -71.79 46.39 7.64
C ASP A 62 -71.04 45.43 6.71
N THR A 63 -69.73 45.66 6.59
CA THR A 63 -68.82 44.80 5.85
C THR A 63 -67.73 44.31 6.79
N VAL A 64 -67.88 43.06 7.24
CA VAL A 64 -66.82 42.34 7.96
C VAL A 64 -65.67 42.10 7.00
N ALA A 65 -64.74 43.06 6.92
CA ALA A 65 -63.53 42.93 6.13
C ALA A 65 -62.68 41.78 6.69
N THR A 66 -62.67 40.66 5.97
CA THR A 66 -61.78 39.54 6.29
C THR A 66 -60.32 40.00 6.15
N PRO A 67 -59.43 39.67 7.10
CA PRO A 67 -58.02 40.03 6.99
C PRO A 67 -57.41 39.37 5.74
N PRO A 68 -56.41 40.00 5.11
CA PRO A 68 -55.80 39.47 3.91
C PRO A 68 -55.24 38.05 4.16
N PRO A 69 -55.36 37.13 3.19
CA PRO A 69 -54.90 35.75 3.36
C PRO A 69 -53.41 35.73 3.68
N HIS A 70 -53.06 35.08 4.81
CA HIS A 70 -51.70 35.05 5.34
C HIS A 70 -50.88 33.89 4.75
N HIS A 71 -51.56 32.93 4.09
CA HIS A 71 -50.93 31.84 3.36
C HIS A 71 -51.47 31.65 1.94
N LEU A 72 -50.64 31.05 1.08
CA LEU A 72 -50.91 30.77 -0.34
C LEU A 72 -52.11 29.83 -0.59
N TRP A 73 -52.57 29.14 0.44
CA TRP A 73 -53.72 28.22 0.41
C TRP A 73 -55.01 28.81 1.01
N ASP A 74 -54.93 29.96 1.68
CA ASP A 74 -56.11 30.71 2.16
C ASP A 74 -56.73 31.54 1.02
N ALA A 75 -55.97 31.77 -0.05
CA ALA A 75 -56.49 32.24 -1.32
C ALA A 75 -57.31 31.12 -1.97
N GLU A 76 -58.63 31.14 -1.77
CA GLU A 76 -59.57 30.27 -2.46
C GLU A 76 -59.44 30.45 -3.98
N MET A 77 -58.63 29.59 -4.62
CA MET A 77 -58.66 29.45 -6.06
C MET A 77 -60.06 28.93 -6.44
N PRO A 78 -60.77 29.57 -7.39
CA PRO A 78 -62.05 29.07 -7.88
C PRO A 78 -61.81 27.80 -8.71
N LEU A 79 -61.66 26.68 -8.00
CA LEU A 79 -61.67 25.35 -8.60
C LEU A 79 -63.03 25.16 -9.26
N SER A 80 -63.02 24.81 -10.55
CA SER A 80 -64.22 24.44 -11.29
C SER A 80 -65.00 23.40 -10.47
N THR A 81 -66.28 23.65 -10.22
CA THR A 81 -67.13 22.92 -9.28
C THR A 81 -67.53 21.52 -9.78
N ASP A 82 -66.54 20.66 -10.02
CA ASP A 82 -66.67 19.24 -10.34
C ASP A 82 -66.35 18.40 -9.09
N THR A 83 -67.28 18.51 -8.14
CA THR A 83 -67.75 17.47 -7.22
C THR A 83 -66.75 16.36 -6.82
N SER A 84 -65.99 16.63 -5.75
CA SER A 84 -65.37 15.57 -4.93
C SER A 84 -66.40 14.57 -4.35
N SER A 85 -67.65 15.01 -4.16
CA SER A 85 -68.79 14.17 -3.75
C SER A 85 -69.12 13.07 -4.76
N ASP A 86 -69.09 13.39 -6.06
CA ASP A 86 -69.53 12.46 -7.11
C ASP A 86 -68.49 11.36 -7.33
N TRP A 87 -67.22 11.69 -7.11
CA TRP A 87 -66.11 10.73 -7.09
C TRP A 87 -66.30 9.61 -6.05
N TRP A 88 -66.95 9.89 -4.92
CA TRP A 88 -67.21 8.90 -3.87
C TRP A 88 -68.38 7.97 -4.23
N LEU A 89 -69.37 8.46 -4.99
CA LEU A 89 -70.61 7.73 -5.30
C LEU A 89 -70.51 6.83 -6.53
N LEU A 90 -69.68 7.19 -7.51
CA LEU A 90 -69.72 6.57 -8.84
C LEU A 90 -68.89 5.28 -9.02
N ASN A 91 -67.99 4.96 -8.08
CA ASN A 91 -67.15 3.75 -8.00
C ASN A 91 -66.62 3.22 -9.36
N ARG A 92 -66.27 4.13 -10.27
CA ARG A 92 -65.77 3.87 -11.62
C ARG A 92 -64.74 4.95 -11.99
N PRO A 93 -63.69 4.63 -12.77
CA PRO A 93 -62.72 5.63 -13.20
C PRO A 93 -63.40 6.66 -14.11
N MET A 94 -63.50 7.91 -13.65
CA MET A 94 -63.96 9.01 -14.49
C MET A 94 -62.78 9.61 -15.25
N ILE A 95 -62.89 9.63 -16.58
CA ILE A 95 -61.92 10.29 -17.45
C ILE A 95 -62.10 11.81 -17.29
N ARG A 96 -61.19 12.47 -16.58
CA ARG A 96 -61.17 13.93 -16.49
C ARG A 96 -60.51 14.52 -17.75
N SER A 97 -61.22 15.36 -18.47
CA SER A 97 -60.66 16.24 -19.50
C SER A 97 -60.48 17.65 -18.94
N VAL A 98 -59.28 18.20 -19.00
CA VAL A 98 -59.05 19.63 -18.70
C VAL A 98 -59.53 20.45 -19.90
N ASP A 99 -60.15 21.60 -19.67
CA ASP A 99 -60.56 22.46 -20.79
C ASP A 99 -59.36 22.98 -21.59
N SER A 100 -59.56 23.08 -22.90
CA SER A 100 -58.55 23.45 -23.89
C SER A 100 -58.02 24.89 -23.73
N SER A 101 -58.73 25.77 -23.02
CA SER A 101 -58.25 27.12 -22.68
C SER A 101 -57.12 27.06 -21.66
N ILE A 102 -57.35 26.40 -20.52
CA ILE A 102 -56.40 26.24 -19.40
C ILE A 102 -55.11 25.55 -19.87
N VAL A 103 -55.22 24.52 -20.72
CA VAL A 103 -54.05 23.83 -21.28
C VAL A 103 -53.17 24.78 -22.11
N LYS A 104 -53.77 25.70 -22.89
CA LYS A 104 -53.03 26.70 -23.68
C LYS A 104 -52.39 27.77 -22.79
N GLU A 105 -53.07 28.19 -21.73
CA GLU A 105 -52.54 29.15 -20.77
C GLU A 105 -51.28 28.60 -20.07
N ILE A 106 -51.36 27.38 -19.54
CA ILE A 106 -50.23 26.70 -18.88
C ILE A 106 -49.07 26.46 -19.86
N GLN A 107 -49.35 26.10 -21.12
CA GLN A 107 -48.32 25.96 -22.17
C GLN A 107 -47.68 27.29 -22.58
N GLY A 108 -48.38 28.42 -22.43
CA GLY A 108 -47.87 29.76 -22.71
C GLY A 108 -46.97 30.31 -21.59
N ASP A 109 -47.14 29.85 -20.35
CA ASP A 109 -46.38 30.31 -19.20
C ASP A 109 -44.96 29.69 -19.18
N LYS A 110 -43.97 30.58 -19.28
CA LYS A 110 -42.54 30.23 -19.29
C LYS A 110 -42.08 29.51 -18.01
N ARG A 111 -42.80 29.64 -16.88
CA ARG A 111 -42.48 28.95 -15.62
C ARG A 111 -42.58 27.42 -15.72
N PHE A 112 -43.43 26.90 -16.62
CA PHE A 112 -43.63 25.46 -16.81
C PHE A 112 -42.81 24.88 -17.97
N ASN A 113 -41.93 25.67 -18.60
CA ASN A 113 -41.09 25.21 -19.70
C ASN A 113 -39.80 24.53 -19.17
N TYR A 114 -39.94 23.30 -18.68
CA TYR A 114 -38.86 22.44 -18.17
C TYR A 114 -37.95 21.87 -19.27
N GLN A 115 -37.61 22.67 -20.28
CA GLN A 115 -36.54 22.33 -21.22
C GLN A 115 -35.19 22.58 -20.54
N ASP A 116 -34.65 21.53 -19.92
CA ASP A 116 -33.26 21.49 -19.50
C ASP A 116 -32.36 21.85 -20.68
N LYS A 117 -31.77 23.05 -20.60
CA LYS A 117 -30.82 23.54 -21.60
C LYS A 117 -29.53 22.75 -21.43
N VAL A 118 -29.46 21.58 -22.08
CA VAL A 118 -28.23 20.79 -22.18
C VAL A 118 -27.07 21.74 -22.54
N PRO A 119 -26.05 21.87 -21.68
CA PRO A 119 -25.02 22.88 -21.87
C PRO A 119 -24.32 22.61 -23.20
N LYS A 120 -24.32 23.60 -24.09
CA LYS A 120 -23.68 23.47 -25.41
C LYS A 120 -22.21 23.12 -25.19
N GLN A 121 -21.83 21.91 -25.59
CA GLN A 121 -20.50 21.36 -25.35
C GLN A 121 -19.47 22.17 -26.13
N THR A 122 -18.87 23.17 -25.48
CA THR A 122 -17.82 24.00 -26.07
C THR A 122 -16.57 23.14 -26.26
N ARG A 123 -16.07 23.05 -27.49
CA ARG A 123 -14.85 22.28 -27.76
C ARG A 123 -13.64 23.05 -27.24
N ASN A 124 -13.28 22.78 -25.99
CA ASN A 124 -12.16 23.41 -25.29
C ASN A 124 -10.84 22.86 -25.83
N TRP A 125 -10.45 23.26 -27.04
CA TRP A 125 -9.26 22.80 -27.76
C TRP A 125 -7.97 22.88 -26.93
N ALA A 126 -7.84 23.88 -26.04
CA ALA A 126 -6.72 23.98 -25.11
C ALA A 126 -6.72 22.86 -24.05
N ALA A 127 -7.89 22.43 -23.57
CA ALA A 127 -8.02 21.27 -22.69
C ALA A 127 -7.79 19.96 -23.46
N GLU A 128 -8.22 19.87 -24.73
CA GLU A 128 -7.88 18.73 -25.60
C GLU A 128 -6.36 18.61 -25.76
N ILE A 129 -5.65 19.70 -26.09
CA ILE A 129 -4.18 19.72 -26.20
C ILE A 129 -3.51 19.39 -24.87
N LEU A 130 -3.97 19.96 -23.75
CA LEU A 130 -3.42 19.66 -22.42
C LEU A 130 -3.55 18.16 -22.10
N MET A 131 -4.70 17.55 -22.39
CA MET A 131 -4.91 16.12 -22.19
C MET A 131 -4.04 15.27 -23.12
N HIS A 132 -3.81 15.68 -24.36
CA HIS A 132 -2.85 15.00 -25.26
C HIS A 132 -1.40 15.10 -24.74
N ILE A 133 -0.99 16.26 -24.22
CA ILE A 133 0.34 16.47 -23.61
C ILE A 133 0.50 15.60 -22.36
N ILE A 134 -0.50 15.56 -21.47
CA ILE A 134 -0.50 14.71 -20.27
C ILE A 134 -0.43 13.23 -20.66
N HIS A 135 -1.22 12.79 -21.65
CA HIS A 135 -1.21 11.41 -22.14
C HIS A 135 0.15 11.03 -22.75
N TYR A 136 0.77 11.93 -23.50
CA TYR A 136 2.10 11.73 -24.07
C TYR A 136 3.18 11.63 -22.97
N LEU A 137 3.20 12.55 -22.00
CA LEU A 137 4.12 12.52 -20.86
C LEU A 137 4.00 11.23 -20.04
N LEU A 138 2.78 10.78 -19.75
CA LEU A 138 2.54 9.51 -19.06
C LEU A 138 3.01 8.31 -19.90
N SER A 139 2.75 8.32 -21.21
CA SER A 139 3.19 7.27 -22.14
C SER A 139 4.72 7.19 -22.25
N VAL A 140 5.42 8.32 -22.25
CA VAL A 140 6.89 8.36 -22.19
C VAL A 140 7.40 7.78 -20.87
N SER A 141 6.73 8.03 -19.74
CA SER A 141 7.11 7.41 -18.46
C SER A 141 6.92 5.89 -18.46
N ASP A 142 5.81 5.37 -19.00
CA ASP A 142 5.61 3.92 -19.15
C ASP A 142 6.65 3.31 -20.13
N LEU A 143 7.05 4.01 -21.21
CA LEU A 143 8.15 3.59 -22.11
C LEU A 143 9.51 3.54 -21.40
N ILE A 144 9.83 4.52 -20.55
CA ILE A 144 11.07 4.52 -19.74
C ILE A 144 11.04 3.36 -18.74
N ILE A 145 9.91 3.09 -18.09
CA ILE A 145 9.75 1.95 -17.19
C ILE A 145 9.93 0.62 -17.95
N ILE A 146 9.35 0.48 -19.14
CA ILE A 146 9.55 -0.70 -19.99
C ILE A 146 11.02 -0.83 -20.39
N LEU A 147 11.70 0.25 -20.76
CA LEU A 147 13.13 0.23 -21.09
C LEU A 147 14.00 -0.18 -19.89
N VAL A 148 13.70 0.34 -18.69
CA VAL A 148 14.39 -0.01 -17.45
C VAL A 148 14.15 -1.47 -17.08
N VAL A 149 12.90 -1.96 -17.15
CA VAL A 149 12.55 -3.37 -16.88
C VAL A 149 13.19 -4.29 -17.92
N LEU A 150 13.19 -3.92 -19.21
CA LEU A 150 13.87 -4.67 -20.27
C LEU A 150 15.38 -4.67 -20.07
N GLY A 151 15.98 -3.56 -19.64
CA GLY A 151 17.38 -3.46 -19.27
C GLY A 151 17.74 -4.32 -18.06
N LEU A 152 16.89 -4.33 -17.02
CA LEU A 152 17.07 -5.15 -15.82
C LEU A 152 16.90 -6.64 -16.15
N LEU A 153 15.94 -7.00 -17.02
CA LEU A 153 15.81 -8.35 -17.57
C LEU A 153 16.99 -8.73 -18.47
N ALA A 154 17.55 -7.81 -19.26
CA ALA A 154 18.73 -8.06 -20.07
C ALA A 154 19.99 -8.24 -19.22
N ILE A 155 20.15 -7.45 -18.14
CA ILE A 155 21.21 -7.61 -17.14
C ILE A 155 21.04 -8.95 -16.40
N LEU A 156 19.81 -9.29 -15.98
CA LEU A 156 19.51 -10.58 -15.34
C LEU A 156 19.78 -11.75 -16.28
N PHE A 157 19.38 -11.65 -17.55
CA PHE A 157 19.64 -12.68 -18.56
C PHE A 157 21.13 -12.81 -18.88
N TYR A 158 21.85 -11.70 -18.97
CA TYR A 158 23.31 -11.66 -19.12
C TYR A 158 24.00 -12.30 -17.91
N PHE A 159 23.55 -11.98 -16.70
CA PHE A 159 24.05 -12.54 -15.44
C PHE A 159 23.77 -14.05 -15.34
N LEU A 160 22.55 -14.53 -15.59
CA LEU A 160 22.21 -15.96 -15.64
C LEU A 160 22.97 -16.71 -16.74
N ARG A 161 23.23 -16.06 -17.89
CA ARG A 161 24.02 -16.65 -18.99
C ARG A 161 25.50 -16.77 -18.64
N HIS A 162 26.06 -15.82 -17.88
CA HIS A 162 27.43 -15.87 -17.36
C HIS A 162 27.58 -16.79 -16.14
N GLN A 163 26.56 -16.90 -15.27
CA GLN A 163 26.52 -17.83 -14.14
C GLN A 163 26.38 -19.31 -14.56
N GLY A 164 26.43 -19.62 -15.85
CA GLY A 164 26.52 -21.01 -16.33
C GLY A 164 25.27 -21.86 -16.14
N VAL A 165 24.14 -21.29 -15.74
CA VAL A 165 22.90 -22.03 -15.39
C VAL A 165 22.36 -22.88 -16.55
N PHE A 166 22.75 -22.57 -17.80
CA PHE A 166 22.44 -23.34 -19.01
C PHE A 166 23.66 -23.99 -19.70
N ARG A 167 24.84 -24.02 -19.07
CA ARG A 167 26.03 -24.67 -19.63
C ARG A 167 26.61 -25.72 -18.68
N ARG A 168 26.43 -26.98 -19.08
CA ARG A 168 27.31 -28.08 -18.66
C ARG A 168 28.77 -27.64 -18.77
N HIS A 169 29.48 -27.70 -17.64
CA HIS A 169 30.93 -27.74 -17.44
C HIS A 169 31.84 -27.34 -18.63
N SER A 170 32.57 -26.22 -18.52
CA SER A 170 34.01 -26.11 -18.84
C SER A 170 34.56 -24.67 -18.71
N LYS A 171 35.62 -24.51 -17.90
CA LYS A 171 36.74 -23.52 -17.95
C LYS A 171 36.42 -22.00 -18.02
N LYS A 172 36.88 -21.23 -17.00
CA LYS A 172 38.11 -20.37 -16.97
C LYS A 172 38.12 -19.28 -18.07
N ILE A 173 38.30 -17.97 -17.86
CA ILE A 173 39.17 -17.17 -16.97
C ILE A 173 38.69 -15.69 -17.10
N THR A 174 38.97 -14.65 -16.27
CA THR A 174 39.28 -14.44 -14.83
C THR A 174 39.51 -12.93 -14.64
N GLU A 175 38.90 -12.23 -13.66
CA GLU A 175 39.49 -11.05 -12.97
C GLU A 175 38.66 -10.55 -11.75
N GLU A 176 39.38 -10.29 -10.65
CA GLU A 176 39.10 -9.38 -9.52
C GLU A 176 37.74 -9.39 -8.78
N LEU A 177 37.62 -10.27 -7.77
CA LEU A 177 37.01 -9.98 -6.45
C LEU A 177 37.47 -11.08 -5.45
N PRO A 178 37.85 -10.76 -4.20
CA PRO A 178 38.36 -11.75 -3.24
C PRO A 178 37.22 -12.54 -2.58
N GLY A 179 36.58 -13.43 -3.36
CA GLY A 179 35.41 -14.20 -2.93
C GLY A 179 35.20 -15.54 -3.62
N GLN A 180 36.17 -16.03 -4.40
CA GLN A 180 36.07 -17.31 -5.12
C GLN A 180 37.27 -18.23 -4.85
N GLU A 181 37.23 -18.93 -3.72
CA GLU A 181 38.06 -20.12 -3.48
C GLU A 181 37.25 -21.33 -2.95
N GLU A 182 35.91 -21.27 -2.99
CA GLU A 182 35.05 -22.30 -2.40
C GLU A 182 34.84 -23.55 -3.29
N GLU A 183 35.18 -23.49 -4.59
CA GLU A 183 34.88 -24.57 -5.56
C GLU A 183 36.07 -25.48 -5.95
N GLU A 184 37.32 -25.18 -5.53
CA GLU A 184 38.50 -26.01 -5.85
C GLU A 184 39.31 -26.40 -4.59
N ILE A 185 38.62 -26.90 -3.55
CA ILE A 185 39.24 -27.52 -2.36
C ILE A 185 38.79 -28.98 -2.21
N THR A 186 39.08 -29.79 -3.22
CA THR A 186 38.81 -31.25 -3.25
C THR A 186 39.85 -32.09 -2.51
N VAL A 187 40.94 -31.48 -2.02
CA VAL A 187 42.03 -32.18 -1.31
C VAL A 187 42.15 -31.66 0.12
N ALA A 188 42.05 -32.54 1.11
CA ALA A 188 42.04 -32.17 2.53
C ALA A 188 43.30 -31.41 3.00
N GLY A 189 44.45 -31.62 2.34
CA GLY A 189 45.70 -30.89 2.60
C GLY A 189 45.67 -29.41 2.19
N ALA A 190 44.80 -29.01 1.25
CA ALA A 190 44.68 -27.61 0.84
C ALA A 190 43.98 -26.73 1.90
N TYR A 191 43.16 -27.32 2.78
CA TYR A 191 42.57 -26.58 3.91
C TYR A 191 43.64 -26.15 4.92
N GLU A 192 44.61 -27.02 5.25
CA GLU A 192 45.61 -26.72 6.29
C GLU A 192 46.52 -25.54 5.90
N GLN A 193 46.93 -25.47 4.62
CA GLN A 193 47.70 -24.33 4.09
C GLN A 193 46.91 -23.01 4.18
N LYS A 194 45.62 -23.03 3.80
CA LYS A 194 44.75 -21.84 3.87
C LYS A 194 44.45 -21.42 5.31
N ILE A 195 44.29 -22.37 6.23
CA ILE A 195 44.16 -22.09 7.67
C ILE A 195 45.42 -21.40 8.19
N GLN A 196 46.62 -21.92 7.87
CA GLN A 196 47.88 -21.31 8.29
C GLN A 196 48.07 -19.89 7.69
N ALA A 197 47.73 -19.69 6.41
CA ALA A 197 47.76 -18.37 5.79
C ALA A 197 46.78 -17.37 6.45
N ALA A 198 45.56 -17.81 6.76
CA ALA A 198 44.57 -16.99 7.47
C ALA A 198 45.03 -16.60 8.88
N VAL A 199 45.64 -17.55 9.62
CA VAL A 199 46.22 -17.30 10.94
C VAL A 199 47.41 -16.34 10.87
N ALA A 200 48.32 -16.50 9.89
CA ALA A 200 49.45 -15.60 9.68
C ALA A 200 49.02 -14.17 9.29
N ALA A 201 47.86 -14.03 8.64
CA ALA A 201 47.24 -12.74 8.33
C ALA A 201 46.38 -12.15 9.47
N GLY A 202 46.32 -12.79 10.64
CA GLY A 202 45.47 -12.37 11.77
C GLY A 202 43.97 -12.54 11.54
N GLN A 203 43.55 -13.23 10.48
CA GLN A 203 42.16 -13.39 10.07
C GLN A 203 41.48 -14.57 10.77
N TYR A 204 41.41 -14.53 12.11
CA TYR A 204 40.93 -15.66 12.92
C TYR A 204 39.50 -16.11 12.58
N ARG A 205 38.59 -15.19 12.27
CA ARG A 205 37.22 -15.52 11.81
C ARG A 205 37.22 -16.34 10.51
N LEU A 206 38.13 -16.05 9.57
CA LEU A 206 38.30 -16.83 8.34
C LEU A 206 38.95 -18.19 8.62
N ALA A 207 39.95 -18.24 9.49
CA ALA A 207 40.58 -19.48 9.92
C ALA A 207 39.56 -20.45 10.58
N VAL A 208 38.68 -19.94 11.45
CA VAL A 208 37.58 -20.73 12.06
C VAL A 208 36.60 -21.25 11.02
N ARG A 209 36.23 -20.45 10.01
CA ARG A 209 35.39 -20.93 8.89
C ARG A 209 36.06 -22.07 8.12
N LEU A 210 37.36 -21.95 7.82
CA LEU A 210 38.10 -23.01 7.12
C LEU A 210 38.23 -24.29 7.96
N LEU A 211 38.42 -24.17 9.29
CA LEU A 211 38.44 -25.31 10.22
C LEU A 211 37.10 -26.05 10.25
N TYR A 212 35.99 -25.32 10.29
CA TYR A 212 34.66 -25.92 10.27
C TYR A 212 34.34 -26.62 8.93
N LEU A 213 34.72 -26.01 7.80
CA LEU A 213 34.61 -26.66 6.49
C LEU A 213 35.50 -27.91 6.39
N GLN A 214 36.72 -27.89 6.94
CA GLN A 214 37.58 -29.08 7.01
C GLN A 214 36.93 -30.19 7.86
N ALA A 215 36.33 -29.86 9.00
CA ALA A 215 35.64 -30.80 9.88
C ALA A 215 34.44 -31.48 9.18
N LEU A 216 33.61 -30.70 8.47
CA LEU A 216 32.52 -31.25 7.65
C LEU A 216 33.03 -32.21 6.56
N ARG A 217 34.11 -31.85 5.85
CA ARG A 217 34.72 -32.72 4.82
C ARG A 217 35.27 -34.02 5.39
N ILE A 218 35.85 -34.00 6.59
CA ILE A 218 36.33 -35.22 7.26
C ILE A 218 35.14 -36.13 7.62
N LEU A 219 34.05 -35.58 8.15
CA LEU A 219 32.81 -36.32 8.42
C LEU A 219 32.20 -36.93 7.15
N GLU A 220 32.19 -36.18 6.04
CA GLU A 220 31.74 -36.64 4.72
C GLU A 220 32.61 -37.79 4.19
N SER A 221 33.93 -37.67 4.26
CA SER A 221 34.86 -38.74 3.86
C SER A 221 34.69 -40.04 4.65
N LYS A 222 34.18 -39.94 5.89
CA LYS A 222 33.86 -41.08 6.75
C LYS A 222 32.42 -41.57 6.59
N GLN A 223 31.68 -41.03 5.62
CA GLN A 223 30.27 -41.35 5.32
C GLN A 223 29.31 -41.11 6.50
N LEU A 224 29.71 -40.28 7.48
CA LEU A 224 28.90 -39.95 8.66
C LEU A 224 27.84 -38.89 8.35
N ILE A 225 28.14 -38.01 7.39
CA ILE A 225 27.20 -37.01 6.85
C ILE A 225 27.30 -36.99 5.31
N ALA A 226 26.27 -36.46 4.66
CA ALA A 226 26.31 -36.11 3.24
C ALA A 226 26.08 -34.60 3.10
N ILE A 227 27.06 -33.87 2.56
CA ILE A 227 26.98 -32.41 2.41
C ILE A 227 26.14 -32.07 1.19
N THR A 228 25.14 -31.21 1.38
CA THR A 228 24.23 -30.74 0.32
C THR A 228 23.93 -29.26 0.53
N LYS A 229 23.75 -28.50 -0.56
CA LYS A 229 23.53 -27.05 -0.49
C LYS A 229 22.30 -26.65 0.35
N ASP A 230 21.31 -27.53 0.43
CA ASP A 230 20.04 -27.28 1.15
C ASP A 230 20.08 -27.66 2.64
N LYS A 231 21.21 -28.16 3.17
CA LYS A 231 21.34 -28.57 4.58
C LYS A 231 21.99 -27.48 5.43
N THR A 232 21.38 -27.24 6.58
CA THR A 232 21.87 -26.37 7.65
C THR A 232 22.84 -27.08 8.59
N ASN A 233 23.59 -26.33 9.38
CA ASN A 233 24.42 -26.86 10.48
C ASN A 233 23.62 -27.76 11.44
N ALA A 234 22.40 -27.37 11.77
CA ALA A 234 21.50 -28.15 12.62
C ALA A 234 21.09 -29.50 11.99
N ASP A 235 21.09 -29.63 10.67
CA ASP A 235 20.85 -30.91 9.98
C ASP A 235 22.06 -31.85 10.12
N TYR A 236 23.29 -31.31 10.06
CA TYR A 236 24.51 -32.10 10.29
C TYR A 236 24.61 -32.56 11.76
N LEU A 237 24.24 -31.71 12.71
CA LEU A 237 24.12 -32.11 14.13
C LEU A 237 23.08 -33.22 14.33
N ARG A 238 21.90 -33.09 13.70
CA ARG A 238 20.85 -34.13 13.77
C ARG A 238 21.28 -35.46 13.14
N ALA A 239 22.09 -35.44 12.07
CA ALA A 239 22.67 -36.65 11.50
C ALA A 239 23.60 -37.39 12.48
N LEU A 240 24.34 -36.66 13.31
CA LEU A 240 25.29 -37.23 14.28
C LEU A 240 24.69 -37.59 15.64
N TYR A 241 23.43 -37.25 15.94
CA TYR A 241 22.81 -37.34 17.27
C TYR A 241 22.97 -38.67 18.02
N LYS A 242 23.04 -39.81 17.30
CA LYS A 242 23.23 -41.15 17.88
C LYS A 242 24.69 -41.64 17.89
N THR A 243 25.64 -40.77 17.58
CA THR A 243 27.07 -41.10 17.48
C THR A 243 27.86 -40.48 18.63
N GLN A 244 28.99 -41.10 19.00
CA GLN A 244 29.89 -40.57 20.02
C GLN A 244 30.44 -39.17 19.69
N TRP A 245 30.51 -38.82 18.41
CA TRP A 245 31.04 -37.54 17.92
C TRP A 245 30.06 -36.37 18.06
N TYR A 246 28.80 -36.61 18.44
CA TYR A 246 27.78 -35.55 18.55
C TYR A 246 28.19 -34.44 19.52
N SER A 247 28.68 -34.78 20.71
CA SER A 247 29.01 -33.81 21.76
C SER A 247 30.13 -32.86 21.31
N SER A 248 31.22 -33.43 20.77
CA SER A 248 32.37 -32.68 20.27
C SER A 248 32.02 -31.86 19.03
N PHE A 249 31.21 -32.40 18.11
CA PHE A 249 30.74 -31.66 16.93
C PHE A 249 29.80 -30.51 17.29
N ALA A 250 28.95 -30.68 18.31
CA ALA A 250 28.08 -29.62 18.83
C ALA A 250 28.86 -28.42 19.37
N GLY A 251 29.93 -28.67 20.14
CA GLY A 251 30.81 -27.61 20.64
C GLY A 251 31.42 -26.77 19.51
N ILE A 252 32.10 -27.41 18.55
CA ILE A 252 32.75 -26.69 17.45
C ILE A 252 31.76 -26.04 16.46
N THR A 253 30.53 -26.57 16.36
CA THR A 253 29.45 -25.94 15.57
C THR A 253 28.95 -24.68 16.25
N LEU A 254 28.78 -24.71 17.57
CA LEU A 254 28.34 -23.54 18.35
C LEU A 254 29.38 -22.42 18.31
N ASP A 255 30.67 -22.75 18.49
CA ASP A 255 31.78 -21.80 18.33
C ASP A 255 31.78 -21.21 16.92
N TYR A 256 31.67 -22.04 15.87
CA TYR A 256 31.57 -21.57 14.49
C TYR A 256 30.39 -20.61 14.27
N GLU A 257 29.21 -20.92 14.81
CA GLU A 257 28.02 -20.07 14.63
C GLU A 257 28.16 -18.71 15.30
N TYR A 258 28.65 -18.66 16.55
CA TYR A 258 28.91 -17.40 17.24
C TYR A 258 30.03 -16.58 16.59
N ILE A 259 31.10 -17.21 16.13
CA ILE A 259 32.24 -16.52 15.50
C ILE A 259 31.89 -16.04 14.09
N TRP A 260 31.19 -16.86 13.30
CA TRP A 260 30.91 -16.54 11.91
C TRP A 260 29.65 -15.69 11.73
N TYR A 261 28.51 -16.08 12.32
CA TYR A 261 27.24 -15.36 12.17
C TYR A 261 27.03 -14.31 13.26
N GLY A 262 27.59 -14.50 14.45
CA GLY A 262 27.61 -13.49 15.52
C GLY A 262 28.72 -12.44 15.38
N GLU A 263 29.53 -12.50 14.32
CA GLU A 263 30.63 -11.58 14.00
C GLU A 263 31.67 -11.37 15.13
N MET A 264 31.83 -12.35 16.01
CA MET A 264 32.71 -12.24 17.17
C MET A 264 34.18 -12.07 16.76
N LEU A 265 34.81 -11.00 17.27
CA LEU A 265 36.25 -10.78 17.15
C LEU A 265 36.97 -11.68 18.16
N LEU A 266 37.97 -12.41 17.69
CA LEU A 266 38.80 -13.32 18.48
C LEU A 266 40.17 -12.68 18.75
N ASN A 267 40.67 -12.85 19.98
CA ASN A 267 42.08 -12.67 20.32
C ASN A 267 42.85 -14.01 20.15
N ASP A 268 44.18 -13.96 20.05
CA ASP A 268 45.09 -15.10 19.91
C ASP A 268 44.81 -16.24 20.88
N GLU A 269 44.53 -15.92 22.16
CA GLU A 269 44.27 -16.92 23.20
C GLU A 269 42.95 -17.65 22.99
N GLN A 270 41.89 -16.92 22.63
CA GLN A 270 40.58 -17.48 22.31
C GLN A 270 40.66 -18.33 21.04
N PHE A 271 41.36 -17.85 20.01
CA PHE A 271 41.60 -18.63 18.79
C PHE A 271 42.37 -19.92 19.08
N LYS A 272 43.40 -19.90 19.94
CA LYS A 272 44.13 -21.11 20.37
C LYS A 272 43.22 -22.13 21.07
N GLN A 273 42.27 -21.68 21.90
CA GLN A 273 41.28 -22.56 22.54
C GLN A 273 40.37 -23.21 21.49
N VAL A 274 39.76 -22.42 20.60
CA VAL A 274 38.87 -22.91 19.53
C VAL A 274 39.62 -23.87 18.59
N TYR A 275 40.82 -23.50 18.12
CA TYR A 275 41.67 -24.36 17.30
C TYR A 275 42.05 -25.67 18.01
N GLY A 276 42.24 -25.63 19.34
CA GLY A 276 42.43 -26.81 20.18
C GLY A 276 41.24 -27.77 20.15
N GLN A 277 40.01 -27.25 20.24
CA GLN A 277 38.78 -28.06 20.12
C GLN A 277 38.66 -28.72 18.74
N PHE A 278 38.86 -27.95 17.66
CA PHE A 278 38.87 -28.50 16.29
C PHE A 278 39.93 -29.60 16.10
N ARG A 279 41.11 -29.44 16.69
CA ARG A 279 42.17 -30.46 16.68
C ARG A 279 41.77 -31.71 17.47
N ALA A 280 41.17 -31.56 18.66
CA ALA A 280 40.68 -32.67 19.45
C ALA A 280 39.62 -33.48 18.68
N PHE A 281 38.66 -32.80 18.04
CA PHE A 281 37.65 -33.43 17.20
C PHE A 281 38.23 -34.20 16.00
N LYS A 282 39.23 -33.63 15.30
CA LYS A 282 39.97 -34.33 14.23
C LYS A 282 40.62 -35.62 14.75
N ASN A 283 41.20 -35.57 15.94
CA ASN A 283 41.83 -36.74 16.58
C ASN A 283 40.80 -37.81 17.00
N GLU A 284 39.62 -37.43 17.53
CA GLU A 284 38.51 -38.35 17.86
C GLU A 284 37.95 -39.08 16.63
N LEU A 285 38.04 -38.46 15.46
CA LEU A 285 37.71 -39.08 14.18
C LEU A 285 38.83 -39.97 13.64
N GLY A 286 40.01 -40.02 14.29
CA GLY A 286 41.20 -40.70 13.79
C GLY A 286 41.79 -40.03 12.54
N TYR A 287 41.57 -38.73 12.37
CA TYR A 287 42.16 -37.93 11.30
C TYR A 287 43.39 -37.19 11.84
N THR A 288 44.52 -37.90 11.88
CA THR A 288 45.84 -37.30 12.08
C THR A 288 46.42 -36.88 10.72
N ALA A 289 46.94 -35.66 10.66
CA ALA A 289 47.70 -35.13 9.52
C ALA A 289 49.20 -35.20 9.81
#